data_AF-A0A3D2FAD6-F1
#
_entry.id   AF-A0A3D2FAD6-F1
#
_cell.length_a   1.000
_cell.length_b   1.000
_cell.length_c   1.000
_cell.angle_alpha   90.00
_cell.angle_beta   90.00
_cell.angle_gamma   90.00
#
_symmetry.space_group_name_H-M   'P 1'
#
loop_
_entity.id
_entity.type
_entity.pdbx_description
1 polymer ?
#
loop_
_entity_poly.entity_id
_entity_poly.type
_entity_poly.pdbx_seq_one_letter_code
_entity_poly.pdbx_strand_id
1 'polypeptide(L)'
;MSSKNDLLAIWRSGVAAVQGRSSVNSALAAHQITRPDFVIAAGKAAASMAAAVHDTFGKIPTLIVTKYDHTEDAPKHAKVVQSAHPVPDEASLAGGAAIQDAIAKCGKDA
;
A
#
# COMPACT_ATOMS: atom_id res chain seq x y z
N MET A 1 -6.25 37.24 -3.41
CA MET A 1 -6.62 35.80 -3.37
C MET A 1 -8.09 35.72 -3.04
N SER A 2 -8.85 34.83 -3.69
CA SER A 2 -10.29 34.65 -3.45
C SER A 2 -10.48 33.57 -2.40
N SER A 3 -11.44 33.75 -1.49
CA SER A 3 -11.80 32.78 -0.45
C SER A 3 -12.02 31.35 -0.98
N LYS A 4 -12.52 31.20 -2.22
CA LYS A 4 -12.67 29.89 -2.88
C LYS A 4 -11.32 29.22 -3.15
N ASN A 5 -10.32 29.96 -3.59
CA ASN A 5 -8.99 29.41 -3.88
C ASN A 5 -8.29 29.00 -2.58
N ASP A 6 -8.46 29.78 -1.53
CA ASP A 6 -7.88 29.48 -0.21
C ASP A 6 -8.51 28.20 0.37
N LEU A 7 -9.84 28.05 0.29
CA LEU A 7 -10.52 26.82 0.70
C LEU A 7 -10.09 25.58 -0.09
N LEU A 8 -9.94 25.71 -1.42
CA LEU A 8 -9.44 24.61 -2.26
C LEU A 8 -7.98 24.26 -1.91
N ALA A 9 -7.15 25.24 -1.59
CA ALA A 9 -5.77 25.02 -1.19
C ALA A 9 -5.70 24.27 0.14
N ILE A 10 -6.51 24.65 1.13
CA ILE A 10 -6.60 23.96 2.42
C ILE A 10 -7.07 22.51 2.22
N TRP A 11 -8.14 22.29 1.45
CA TRP A 11 -8.65 20.95 1.17
C TRP A 11 -7.60 20.07 0.46
N ARG A 12 -6.94 20.59 -0.58
CA ARG A 12 -5.89 19.86 -1.30
C ARG A 12 -4.72 19.51 -0.38
N SER A 13 -4.34 20.43 0.51
CA SER A 13 -3.27 20.19 1.48
C SER A 13 -3.65 19.06 2.44
N GLY A 14 -4.90 19.03 2.91
CA GLY A 14 -5.42 17.94 3.74
C GLY A 14 -5.41 16.59 3.04
N VAL A 15 -5.85 16.52 1.79
CA VAL A 15 -5.80 15.28 0.99
C VAL A 15 -4.36 14.85 0.72
N ALA A 16 -3.49 15.78 0.32
CA ALA A 16 -2.09 15.50 0.02
C ALA A 16 -1.33 14.94 1.24
N ALA A 17 -1.67 15.40 2.44
CA ALA A 17 -1.06 14.96 3.69
C ALA A 17 -1.32 13.48 4.02
N VAL A 18 -2.34 12.85 3.43
CA VAL A 18 -2.77 11.48 3.76
C VAL A 18 -2.73 10.50 2.59
N GLN A 19 -2.07 10.86 1.48
CA GLN A 19 -1.93 9.95 0.35
C GLN A 19 -1.09 8.73 0.73
N GLY A 20 -1.43 7.54 0.20
CA GLY A 20 -0.79 6.28 0.61
C GLY A 20 0.73 6.29 0.46
N ARG A 21 1.25 6.75 -0.67
CA ARG A 21 2.69 6.82 -0.95
C ARG A 21 3.42 7.80 -0.02
N SER A 22 2.91 9.02 0.14
CA SER A 22 3.53 10.05 1.00
C SER A 22 3.46 9.68 2.49
N SER A 23 2.37 9.05 2.92
CA SER A 23 2.18 8.59 4.30
C SER A 23 3.21 7.51 4.66
N VAL A 24 3.41 6.52 3.79
CA VAL A 24 4.42 5.46 4.00
C VAL A 24 5.83 6.03 3.98
N ASN A 25 6.18 6.90 3.01
CA ASN A 25 7.50 7.55 2.97
C ASN A 25 7.79 8.33 4.26
N SER A 26 6.81 9.07 4.77
CA SER A 26 6.95 9.82 6.03
C SER A 26 7.19 8.90 7.22
N ALA A 27 6.46 7.79 7.31
CA ALA A 27 6.64 6.79 8.37
C ALA A 27 8.02 6.11 8.30
N LEU A 28 8.46 5.71 7.10
CA LEU A 28 9.78 5.09 6.91
C LEU A 28 10.91 6.03 7.36
N ALA A 29 10.82 7.32 7.00
CA ALA A 29 11.79 8.33 7.41
C ALA A 29 11.78 8.58 8.93
N ALA A 30 10.60 8.60 9.56
CA ALA A 30 10.46 8.89 10.99
C ALA A 30 10.91 7.73 11.88
N HIS A 31 10.79 6.48 11.42
CA HIS A 31 10.96 5.29 12.27
C HIS A 31 12.24 4.48 12.01
N GLN A 32 13.16 4.94 11.16
CA GLN A 32 14.43 4.25 10.83
C GLN A 32 14.24 2.76 10.52
N ILE A 33 13.20 2.45 9.72
CA ILE A 33 12.87 1.07 9.36
C ILE A 33 14.00 0.47 8.51
N THR A 34 14.53 -0.68 8.90
CA THR A 34 15.48 -1.44 8.09
C THR A 34 14.78 -2.07 6.90
N ARG A 35 15.55 -2.39 5.85
CA ARG A 35 15.01 -3.02 4.65
C ARG A 35 14.25 -4.32 5.01
N PRO A 36 12.97 -4.46 4.63
CA PRO A 36 12.20 -5.68 4.92
C PRO A 36 12.52 -6.78 3.90
N ASP A 37 12.42 -8.03 4.33
CA ASP A 37 12.54 -9.21 3.45
C ASP A 37 11.30 -9.44 2.59
N PHE A 38 10.13 -8.99 3.07
CA PHE A 38 8.85 -9.17 2.40
C PHE A 38 7.91 -8.01 2.71
N VAL A 39 7.09 -7.60 1.74
CA VAL A 39 6.05 -6.56 1.91
C VAL A 39 4.68 -7.17 1.71
N ILE A 40 3.79 -6.96 2.68
CA ILE A 40 2.36 -7.25 2.56
C ILE A 40 1.62 -5.91 2.61
N ALA A 41 0.81 -5.61 1.59
CA ALA A 41 -0.04 -4.42 1.56
C ALA A 41 -1.49 -4.81 1.26
N ALA A 42 -2.44 -4.28 2.02
CA ALA A 42 -3.86 -4.56 1.87
C ALA A 42 -4.72 -3.28 1.89
N GLY A 43 -5.76 -3.25 1.06
CA GLY A 43 -6.73 -2.14 0.98
C GLY A 43 -6.66 -1.33 -0.32
N LYS A 44 -7.51 -0.30 -0.43
CA LYS A 44 -7.65 0.50 -1.67
C LYS A 44 -6.35 1.22 -2.07
N ALA A 45 -5.58 1.69 -1.09
CA ALA A 45 -4.31 2.38 -1.33
C ALA A 45 -3.10 1.44 -1.37
N ALA A 46 -3.30 0.12 -1.28
CA ALA A 46 -2.22 -0.86 -1.10
C ALA A 46 -1.14 -0.79 -2.17
N ALA A 47 -1.51 -0.58 -3.44
CA ALA A 47 -0.56 -0.41 -4.54
C ALA A 47 0.35 0.81 -4.29
N SER A 48 -0.23 1.98 -4.02
CA SER A 48 0.53 3.21 -3.75
C SER A 48 1.39 3.12 -2.48
N MET A 49 0.91 2.43 -1.45
CA MET A 49 1.65 2.19 -0.21
C MET A 49 2.84 1.26 -0.44
N ALA A 50 2.65 0.18 -1.19
CA ALA A 50 3.73 -0.73 -1.56
C ALA A 50 4.77 -0.02 -2.43
N ALA A 51 4.35 0.83 -3.36
CA ALA A 51 5.25 1.60 -4.22
C ALA A 51 6.25 2.47 -3.42
N ALA A 52 5.80 3.11 -2.33
CA ALA A 52 6.67 3.89 -1.43
C ALA A 52 7.79 3.05 -0.79
N VAL A 53 7.48 1.81 -0.39
CA VAL A 53 8.50 0.89 0.17
C VAL A 53 9.56 0.58 -0.89
N HIS A 54 9.16 0.43 -2.16
CA HIS A 54 10.08 0.11 -3.26
C HIS A 54 10.87 1.32 -3.73
N ASP A 55 10.32 2.54 -3.63
CA ASP A 55 11.08 3.78 -3.84
C ASP A 55 12.26 3.88 -2.87
N THR A 56 12.06 3.40 -1.63
CA THR A 56 13.06 3.49 -0.56
C THR A 56 14.07 2.35 -0.60
N PHE A 57 13.61 1.10 -0.78
CA PHE A 57 14.43 -0.10 -0.61
C PHE A 57 14.66 -0.91 -1.89
N GLY A 58 14.15 -0.44 -3.03
CA GLY A 58 14.20 -1.14 -4.30
C GLY A 58 13.32 -2.39 -4.32
N LYS A 59 13.70 -3.35 -5.18
CA LYS A 59 12.93 -4.59 -5.38
C LYS A 59 12.91 -5.45 -4.11
N ILE A 60 11.70 -5.67 -3.57
CA ILE A 60 11.42 -6.60 -2.45
C ILE A 60 10.27 -7.54 -2.87
N PRO A 61 10.30 -8.83 -2.49
CA PRO A 61 9.12 -9.72 -2.59
C PRO A 61 7.87 -9.05 -2.00
N THR A 62 6.77 -9.03 -2.75
CA THR A 62 5.60 -8.23 -2.36
C THR A 62 4.30 -8.92 -2.71
N LEU A 63 3.38 -8.95 -1.76
CA LEU A 63 1.98 -9.33 -1.94
C LEU A 63 1.10 -8.09 -1.72
N ILE A 64 0.25 -7.79 -2.70
CA ILE A 64 -0.75 -6.71 -2.64
C ILE A 64 -2.14 -7.34 -2.72
N VAL A 65 -3.01 -7.04 -1.76
CA VAL A 65 -4.44 -7.33 -1.85
C VAL A 65 -5.20 -6.01 -1.97
N THR A 66 -5.84 -5.77 -3.11
CA THR A 66 -6.54 -4.51 -3.37
C THR A 66 -7.84 -4.73 -4.12
N LYS A 67 -8.61 -3.67 -4.35
CA LYS A 67 -9.88 -3.80 -5.08
C LYS A 67 -9.65 -3.98 -6.58
N TYR A 68 -10.68 -4.42 -7.30
CA TYR A 68 -10.66 -4.39 -8.76
C TYR A 68 -10.34 -2.99 -9.32
N ASP A 69 -9.59 -2.98 -10.42
CA ASP A 69 -9.10 -1.80 -11.14
C ASP A 69 -8.42 -0.77 -10.24
N HIS A 70 -7.42 -1.20 -9.46
CA HIS A 70 -6.69 -0.35 -8.51
C HIS A 70 -5.24 -0.80 -8.34
N THR A 71 -4.57 -1.03 -9.47
CA THR A 71 -3.24 -1.65 -9.54
C THR A 71 -2.20 -0.75 -10.21
N GLU A 72 -2.57 0.49 -10.54
CA GLU A 72 -1.77 1.42 -11.36
C GLU A 72 -0.39 1.68 -10.76
N ASP A 73 -0.32 1.79 -9.43
CA ASP A 73 0.93 2.04 -8.70
C ASP A 73 1.68 0.75 -8.31
N ALA A 74 1.14 -0.43 -8.63
CA ALA A 74 1.71 -1.69 -8.14
C ALA A 74 3.09 -1.93 -8.77
N PRO A 75 4.13 -2.27 -7.97
CA PRO A 75 5.41 -2.69 -8.51
C PRO A 75 5.25 -3.89 -9.46
N LYS A 76 5.89 -3.85 -10.64
CA LYS A 76 5.69 -4.86 -11.70
C LYS A 76 5.93 -6.30 -11.28
N HIS A 77 6.76 -6.54 -10.26
CA HIS A 77 7.08 -7.87 -9.74
C HIS A 77 6.24 -8.27 -8.51
N ALA A 78 5.35 -7.40 -8.04
CA ALA A 78 4.47 -7.73 -6.93
C ALA A 78 3.43 -8.77 -7.37
N LYS A 79 3.12 -9.71 -6.49
CA LYS A 79 1.93 -10.56 -6.64
C LYS A 79 0.73 -9.72 -6.22
N VAL A 80 -0.20 -9.48 -7.13
CA VAL A 80 -1.42 -8.71 -6.86
C VAL A 80 -2.62 -9.64 -6.85
N VAL A 81 -3.41 -9.59 -5.79
CA VAL A 81 -4.73 -10.22 -5.70
C VAL A 81 -5.76 -9.10 -5.66
N GLN A 82 -6.64 -9.06 -6.66
CA GLN A 82 -7.76 -8.14 -6.68
C GLN A 82 -8.98 -8.81 -6.08
N SER A 83 -9.73 -8.09 -5.26
CA SER A 83 -10.90 -8.59 -4.55
C SER A 83 -12.06 -7.61 -4.56
N ALA A 84 -13.27 -8.08 -4.30
CA ALA A 84 -14.45 -7.22 -4.28
C ALA A 84 -14.48 -6.26 -3.08
N HIS A 85 -15.08 -5.09 -3.32
CA HIS A 85 -15.45 -4.11 -2.31
C HIS A 85 -16.69 -3.36 -2.82
N PRO A 86 -17.72 -3.08 -1.99
CA PRO A 86 -17.71 -3.20 -0.52
C PRO A 86 -18.08 -4.58 0.03
N VAL A 87 -18.67 -5.45 -0.79
CA VAL A 87 -19.08 -6.80 -0.38
C VAL A 87 -17.99 -7.79 -0.80
N PRO A 88 -17.43 -8.60 0.13
CA PRO A 88 -16.44 -9.62 -0.20
C PRO A 88 -16.97 -10.71 -1.14
N ASP A 89 -16.07 -11.24 -1.95
CA ASP A 89 -16.25 -12.33 -2.91
C ASP A 89 -15.23 -13.47 -2.66
N GLU A 90 -15.22 -14.49 -3.52
CA GLU A 90 -14.27 -15.61 -3.46
C GLU A 90 -12.82 -15.13 -3.57
N ALA A 91 -12.56 -14.07 -4.34
CA ALA A 91 -11.22 -13.49 -4.45
C ALA A 91 -10.79 -12.80 -3.15
N SER A 92 -11.74 -12.31 -2.35
CA SER A 92 -11.50 -11.79 -1.00
C SER A 92 -11.03 -12.90 -0.06
N LEU A 93 -11.65 -14.08 -0.11
CA LEU A 93 -11.19 -15.27 0.62
C LEU A 93 -9.79 -15.70 0.18
N ALA A 94 -9.55 -15.75 -1.13
CA ALA A 94 -8.23 -16.07 -1.69
C ALA A 94 -7.16 -15.05 -1.27
N GLY A 95 -7.49 -13.75 -1.22
CA GLY A 95 -6.60 -12.70 -0.74
C GLY A 95 -6.24 -12.85 0.73
N GLY A 96 -7.22 -13.16 1.58
CA GLY A 96 -7.00 -13.46 3.00
C GLY A 96 -6.09 -14.67 3.20
N ALA A 97 -6.36 -15.78 2.49
CA ALA A 97 -5.53 -16.98 2.54
C ALA A 97 -4.10 -16.70 2.05
N ALA A 98 -3.93 -15.93 0.97
CA ALA A 98 -2.61 -15.55 0.47
C ALA A 98 -1.79 -14.74 1.48
N ILE A 99 -2.43 -13.87 2.27
CA ILE A 99 -1.78 -13.14 3.36
C ILE A 99 -1.33 -14.10 4.46
N GLN A 100 -2.21 -15.02 4.89
CA GLN A 100 -1.86 -16.03 5.91
C GLN A 100 -0.66 -16.88 5.46
N ASP A 101 -0.67 -17.35 4.22
CA ASP A 101 0.42 -18.13 3.63
C ASP A 101 1.74 -17.34 3.55
N ALA A 102 1.67 -16.04 3.23
CA ALA A 102 2.85 -15.18 3.18
C ALA A 102 3.45 -14.98 4.57
N ILE A 103 2.62 -14.73 5.58
CA ILE A 103 3.05 -14.57 6.98
C ILE A 103 3.66 -15.88 7.49
N ALA A 104 3.03 -17.03 7.23
CA ALA A 104 3.53 -18.33 7.67
C ALA A 104 4.93 -18.68 7.12
N LYS A 105 5.33 -18.06 6.00
CA LYS A 105 6.65 -18.23 5.37
C LYS A 105 7.68 -17.19 5.82
N CYS A 106 7.26 -16.14 6.52
CA CYS A 106 8.20 -15.20 7.10
C CYS A 106 8.95 -15.92 8.23
N GLY A 107 10.28 -15.92 8.16
CA GLY A 107 11.11 -16.46 9.22
C GLY A 107 10.92 -15.68 10.51
N LYS A 108 11.29 -16.28 11.65
CA LYS A 108 11.49 -15.49 12.87
C LYS A 108 12.75 -14.65 12.68
N ASP A 109 12.71 -13.40 13.12
CA ASP A 109 13.91 -12.58 13.23
C ASP A 109 14.94 -13.34 14.09
N ALA A 110 16.19 -13.39 13.61
CA ALA A 110 17.30 -14.06 14.28
C ALA A 110 17.78 -13.28 15.51
#